data_AF-A0A962S0D3-F1
#
_entry.id   AF-A0A962S0D3-F1
#
_cell.length_a   1.000
_cell.length_b   1.000
_cell.length_c   1.000
_cell.angle_alpha   90.00
_cell.angle_beta   90.00
_cell.angle_gamma   90.00
#
_symmetry.space_group_name_H-M   'P 1'
#
loop_
_entity.id
_entity.type
_entity.pdbx_description
1 polymer ?
#
loop_
_entity_poly.entity_id
_entity_poly.type
_entity_poly.pdbx_seq_one_letter_code
_entity_poly.pdbx_strand_id
1 'polypeptide(L)'
;MSLFAALASAEVWLGAAGLAVGGLLELALEFRLRRVVAGHAVLYFTWEYIGAPLLRAALITGFVLWTYPVLYGLRSAPPLSALLAGGAVAPSTLVNVAFVASLLLPLVPGWRRRGGLVLMVQGLLATALVFKGYAHWLGATSVGAWPGLGEAIAVLVLGWLDYLVGEHAGRLFGAWLDERCHSDGLDALAPHVTALLAQVPTLIAYGYLLGRQLAV
;
A
#
# COMPACT_ATOMS: atom_id res chain seq x y z
N MET A 1 -13.75 -15.54 -9.14
CA MET A 1 -12.46 -15.67 -9.86
C MET A 1 -11.49 -16.47 -8.97
N SER A 2 -10.45 -17.14 -9.47
CA SER A 2 -9.44 -17.76 -8.61
C SER A 2 -8.36 -16.74 -8.21
N LEU A 3 -7.68 -16.96 -7.08
CA LEU A 3 -6.55 -16.09 -6.65
C LEU A 3 -5.45 -16.01 -7.72
N PHE A 4 -5.14 -17.13 -8.37
CA PHE A 4 -4.15 -17.16 -9.46
C PHE A 4 -4.58 -16.32 -10.66
N ALA A 5 -5.87 -16.35 -11.02
CA ALA A 5 -6.39 -15.50 -12.09
C ALA A 5 -6.37 -14.00 -11.72
N ALA A 6 -6.54 -13.65 -10.43
CA ALA A 6 -6.36 -12.28 -9.96
C ALA A 6 -4.89 -11.84 -10.09
N LEU A 7 -3.93 -12.68 -9.69
CA LEU A 7 -2.49 -12.40 -9.81
C LEU A 7 -2.03 -12.28 -11.28
N ALA A 8 -2.66 -13.01 -12.18
CA ALA A 8 -2.37 -12.96 -13.60
C ALA A 8 -3.09 -11.82 -14.36
N SER A 9 -3.89 -11.00 -13.66
CA SER A 9 -4.69 -9.96 -14.32
C SER A 9 -3.82 -8.79 -14.77
N ALA A 10 -4.16 -8.20 -15.92
CA ALA A 10 -3.46 -7.03 -16.45
C ALA A 10 -3.58 -5.82 -15.52
N GLU A 11 -4.73 -5.64 -14.86
CA GLU A 11 -4.99 -4.57 -13.91
C GLU A 11 -4.05 -4.62 -12.71
N VAL A 12 -3.77 -5.83 -12.19
CA VAL A 12 -2.82 -6.05 -11.11
C VAL A 12 -1.40 -5.71 -11.55
N TRP A 13 -0.97 -6.18 -12.73
CA TRP A 13 0.37 -5.89 -13.25
C TRP A 13 0.55 -4.40 -13.57
N LEU A 14 -0.45 -3.75 -14.15
CA LEU A 14 -0.45 -2.31 -14.41
C LEU A 14 -0.44 -1.51 -13.11
N GLY A 15 -1.21 -1.94 -12.10
CA GLY A 15 -1.19 -1.34 -10.77
C GLY A 15 0.19 -1.48 -10.11
N ALA A 16 0.78 -2.67 -10.17
CA ALA A 16 2.12 -2.93 -9.64
C ALA A 16 3.20 -2.12 -10.39
N ALA A 17 3.09 -1.99 -11.71
CA ALA A 17 3.97 -1.12 -12.49
C ALA A 17 3.79 0.36 -12.09
N GLY A 18 2.56 0.81 -11.85
CA GLY A 18 2.28 2.14 -11.32
C GLY A 18 2.91 2.38 -9.95
N LEU A 19 2.84 1.39 -9.04
CA LEU A 19 3.56 1.44 -7.76
C LEU A 19 5.07 1.51 -7.95
N ALA A 20 5.63 0.73 -8.88
CA ALA A 20 7.07 0.72 -9.15
C ALA A 20 7.53 2.10 -9.65
N VAL A 21 6.81 2.67 -10.62
CA VAL A 21 7.09 4.01 -11.13
C VAL A 21 6.94 5.05 -10.03
N GLY A 22 5.87 4.99 -9.24
CA GLY A 22 5.63 5.88 -8.11
C GLY A 22 6.74 5.83 -7.06
N GLY A 23 7.21 4.63 -6.71
CA GLY A 23 8.31 4.44 -5.77
C GLY A 23 9.66 4.93 -6.35
N LEU A 24 9.93 4.73 -7.64
CA LEU A 24 11.10 5.31 -8.29
C LEU A 24 11.06 6.85 -8.32
N LEU A 25 9.88 7.43 -8.53
CA LEU A 25 9.67 8.88 -8.45
C LEU A 25 9.90 9.40 -7.02
N GLU A 26 9.41 8.67 -6.01
CA GLU A 26 9.69 8.98 -4.61
C GLU A 26 11.21 8.95 -4.34
N LEU A 27 11.91 7.92 -4.79
CA LEU A 27 13.37 7.79 -4.64
C LEU A 27 14.10 8.99 -5.27
N ALA A 28 13.73 9.36 -6.49
CA ALA A 28 14.31 10.50 -7.18
C ALA A 28 14.00 11.83 -6.47
N LEU A 29 12.79 11.97 -5.94
CA LEU A 29 12.35 13.16 -5.20
C LEU A 29 13.10 13.28 -3.88
N GLU A 30 13.24 12.20 -3.11
CA GLU A 30 13.97 12.19 -1.85
C GLU A 30 15.46 12.50 -2.06
N PHE A 31 16.07 11.93 -3.10
CA PHE A 31 17.45 12.23 -3.46
C PHE A 31 17.65 13.70 -3.81
N ARG A 32 16.72 14.31 -4.56
CA ARG A 32 16.75 15.76 -4.85
C ARG A 32 16.51 16.61 -3.60
N LEU A 33 15.54 16.24 -2.77
CA LEU A 33 15.21 16.93 -1.53
C LEU A 33 16.40 16.95 -0.56
N ARG A 34 17.10 15.83 -0.41
CA ARG A 34 18.32 15.77 0.43
C ARG A 34 19.37 16.78 -0.03
N ARG A 35 19.53 17.00 -1.34
CA ARG A 35 20.46 18.01 -1.89
C ARG A 35 20.00 19.45 -1.68
N VAL A 36 18.70 19.73 -1.83
CA VAL A 36 18.15 21.09 -1.72
C VAL A 36 17.94 21.53 -0.27
N VAL A 37 17.58 20.58 0.59
CA VAL A 37 17.12 20.82 1.97
C VAL A 37 18.24 20.56 3.00
N ALA A 38 19.45 20.25 2.56
CA ALA A 38 20.62 20.00 3.43
C ALA A 38 20.88 21.08 4.49
N GLY A 39 20.39 22.32 4.29
CA GLY A 39 20.49 23.42 5.26
C GLY A 39 19.25 23.70 6.12
N HIS A 40 18.11 23.02 5.90
CA HIS A 40 16.83 23.36 6.55
C HIS A 40 16.25 22.16 7.32
N ALA A 41 16.63 22.04 8.59
CA ALA A 41 16.22 20.92 9.46
C ALA A 41 14.69 20.72 9.53
N VAL A 42 13.90 21.80 9.54
CA VAL A 42 12.44 21.74 9.63
C VAL A 42 11.80 21.14 8.36
N LEU A 43 12.33 21.49 7.19
CA LEU A 43 11.83 20.98 5.91
C LEU A 43 12.18 19.50 5.74
N TYR A 44 13.40 19.11 6.12
CA TYR A 44 13.82 17.71 6.11
C TYR A 44 12.97 16.88 7.08
N PHE A 45 12.74 17.39 8.29
CA PHE A 45 11.83 16.79 9.27
C PHE A 45 10.42 16.64 8.66
N THR A 46 9.83 17.71 8.16
CA THR A 46 8.47 17.66 7.61
C THR A 46 8.34 16.63 6.48
N TRP A 47 9.35 16.51 5.62
CA TRP A 47 9.37 15.49 4.58
C TRP A 47 9.46 14.08 5.14
N GLU A 48 10.41 13.81 6.05
CA GLU A 48 10.63 12.48 6.63
C GLU A 48 9.40 12.00 7.43
N TYR A 49 8.75 12.89 8.18
CA TYR A 49 7.67 12.52 9.10
C TYR A 49 6.26 12.64 8.51
N ILE A 50 6.07 13.45 7.46
CA ILE A 50 4.74 13.70 6.88
C ILE A 50 4.74 13.43 5.38
N GLY A 51 5.64 14.05 4.63
CA GLY A 51 5.65 13.99 3.17
C GLY A 51 5.80 12.58 2.60
N ALA A 52 6.89 11.89 2.96
CA ALA A 52 7.18 10.56 2.45
C ALA A 52 6.13 9.50 2.89
N PRO A 53 5.74 9.40 4.18
CA PRO A 53 4.68 8.47 4.59
C PRO A 53 3.35 8.70 3.86
N LEU A 54 2.97 9.95 3.67
CA LEU A 54 1.71 10.32 3.00
C LEU A 54 1.76 10.00 1.50
N LEU A 55 2.89 10.26 0.84
CA LEU A 55 3.09 9.89 -0.56
C LEU A 55 2.95 8.37 -0.74
N ARG A 56 3.60 7.58 0.12
CA ARG A 56 3.51 6.11 0.03
C ARG A 56 2.10 5.58 0.30
N ALA A 57 1.41 6.15 1.29
CA ALA A 57 0.01 5.80 1.55
C ALA A 57 -0.88 6.14 0.36
N ALA A 58 -0.63 7.26 -0.33
CA ALA A 58 -1.32 7.63 -1.55
C ALA A 58 -1.02 6.65 -2.69
N LEU A 59 0.23 6.20 -2.84
CA LEU A 59 0.62 5.19 -3.83
C LEU A 59 -0.12 3.86 -3.59
N ILE A 60 -0.08 3.34 -2.35
CA ILE A 60 -0.79 2.09 -1.99
C ILE A 60 -2.30 2.24 -2.18
N THR A 61 -2.88 3.36 -1.73
CA THR A 61 -4.32 3.61 -1.92
C THR A 61 -4.67 3.69 -3.40
N GLY A 62 -3.84 4.37 -4.19
CA GLY A 62 -3.98 4.42 -5.64
C GLY A 62 -3.94 3.04 -6.28
N PHE A 63 -3.02 2.17 -5.84
CA PHE A 63 -2.99 0.77 -6.28
C PHE A 63 -4.29 0.03 -5.95
N VAL A 64 -4.78 0.13 -4.71
CA VAL A 64 -6.02 -0.54 -4.30
C VAL A 64 -7.21 -0.06 -5.13
N LEU A 65 -7.30 1.25 -5.38
CA LEU A 65 -8.36 1.82 -6.22
C LEU A 65 -8.23 1.37 -7.68
N TRP A 66 -7.01 1.35 -8.23
CA TRP A 66 -6.77 0.94 -9.61
C TRP A 66 -7.07 -0.54 -9.85
N THR A 67 -6.74 -1.39 -8.87
CA THR A 67 -6.94 -2.84 -8.94
C THR A 67 -8.33 -3.28 -8.52
N TYR A 68 -9.17 -2.38 -8.01
CA TYR A 68 -10.60 -2.64 -7.87
C TYR A 68 -11.25 -2.80 -9.26
N PRO A 69 -12.12 -3.80 -9.48
CA PRO A 69 -12.65 -4.76 -8.51
C PRO A 69 -11.92 -6.12 -8.48
N VAL A 70 -10.92 -6.30 -9.36
CA VAL A 70 -10.14 -7.54 -9.52
C VAL A 70 -9.52 -7.99 -8.20
N LEU A 71 -9.05 -7.05 -7.38
CA LEU A 71 -8.46 -7.30 -6.07
C LEU A 71 -9.38 -8.11 -5.14
N TYR A 72 -10.71 -7.99 -5.32
CA TYR A 72 -11.72 -8.73 -4.55
C TYR A 72 -12.20 -10.01 -5.22
N GLY A 73 -11.58 -10.43 -6.33
CA GLY A 73 -11.99 -11.63 -7.07
C GLY A 73 -13.30 -11.47 -7.86
N LEU A 74 -13.78 -10.24 -8.01
CA LEU A 74 -15.05 -9.89 -8.64
C LEU A 74 -14.87 -9.63 -10.13
N ARG A 75 -15.84 -10.07 -10.95
CA ARG A 75 -15.84 -9.84 -12.41
C ARG A 75 -16.70 -8.64 -12.82
N SER A 76 -17.70 -8.31 -12.02
CA SER A 76 -18.62 -7.19 -12.25
C SER A 76 -18.85 -6.48 -10.94
N ALA A 77 -18.45 -5.22 -10.87
CA ALA A 77 -18.69 -4.36 -9.72
C ALA A 77 -19.04 -2.94 -10.25
N PRO A 78 -19.80 -2.14 -9.50
CA PRO A 78 -20.07 -0.77 -9.89
C PRO A 78 -18.74 0.01 -10.00
N PRO A 79 -18.67 1.00 -10.91
CA PRO A 79 -17.48 1.83 -11.03
C PRO A 79 -17.22 2.58 -9.71
N LEU A 80 -15.96 2.87 -9.40
CA LEU A 80 -15.59 3.62 -8.19
C LEU A 80 -16.37 4.95 -8.06
N SER A 81 -16.62 5.63 -9.18
CA SER A 81 -17.43 6.85 -9.20
C SER A 81 -18.83 6.64 -8.63
N ALA A 82 -19.46 5.50 -8.89
CA ALA A 82 -20.77 5.16 -8.33
C ALA A 82 -20.69 4.84 -6.82
N LEU A 83 -19.61 4.20 -6.36
CA LEU A 83 -19.38 3.96 -4.93
C LEU A 83 -19.17 5.27 -4.15
N LEU A 84 -18.45 6.23 -4.74
CA LEU A 84 -18.20 7.54 -4.15
C LEU A 84 -19.45 8.43 -4.19
N ALA A 85 -20.20 8.43 -5.29
CA ALA A 85 -21.42 9.21 -5.45
C ALA A 85 -22.57 8.71 -4.54
N GLY A 86 -22.63 7.41 -4.28
CA GLY A 86 -23.64 6.81 -3.40
C GLY A 86 -23.42 7.04 -1.92
N GLY A 87 -22.37 7.77 -1.51
CA GLY A 87 -22.04 8.03 -0.10
C GLY A 87 -21.60 6.79 0.69
N ALA A 88 -21.52 5.61 0.06
CA ALA A 88 -21.09 4.36 0.67
C ALA A 88 -19.60 4.39 1.08
N VAL A 89 -18.81 5.17 0.35
CA VAL A 89 -17.45 5.57 0.75
C VAL A 89 -17.33 7.07 0.61
N ALA A 90 -17.30 7.79 1.73
CA ALA A 90 -16.93 9.20 1.67
C ALA A 90 -15.43 9.29 1.31
N PRO A 91 -15.04 10.01 0.25
CA PRO A 91 -13.63 10.21 -0.10
C PRO A 91 -12.82 10.79 1.07
N SER A 92 -13.47 11.64 1.87
CA SER A 92 -12.90 12.19 3.10
C SER A 92 -12.57 11.12 4.14
N THR A 93 -13.33 10.03 4.25
CA THR A 93 -13.01 8.92 5.17
C THR A 93 -11.80 8.13 4.70
N LEU A 94 -11.67 7.87 3.39
CA LEU A 94 -10.47 7.22 2.84
C LEU A 94 -9.22 8.06 3.09
N VAL A 95 -9.28 9.35 2.76
CA VAL A 95 -8.17 10.28 2.96
C VAL A 95 -7.87 10.45 4.44
N ASN A 96 -8.87 10.61 5.32
CA ASN A 96 -8.66 10.78 6.75
C ASN A 96 -8.08 9.52 7.39
N VAL A 97 -8.56 8.33 7.05
CA VAL A 97 -8.02 7.09 7.63
C VAL A 97 -6.61 6.83 7.10
N ALA A 98 -6.36 7.04 5.80
CA ALA A 98 -5.02 6.96 5.24
C ALA A 98 -4.08 7.99 5.89
N PHE A 99 -4.53 9.23 6.09
CA PHE A 99 -3.78 10.31 6.73
C PHE A 99 -3.48 10.01 8.19
N VAL A 100 -4.50 9.61 8.96
CA VAL A 100 -4.37 9.26 10.38
C VAL A 100 -3.47 8.05 10.56
N ALA A 101 -3.62 7.01 9.73
CA ALA A 101 -2.70 5.87 9.73
C ALA A 101 -1.28 6.31 9.37
N SER A 102 -1.11 7.18 8.37
CA SER A 102 0.20 7.68 7.93
C SER A 102 0.89 8.60 8.91
N LEU A 103 0.16 9.34 9.73
CA LEU A 103 0.74 10.24 10.73
C LEU A 103 0.92 9.55 12.08
N LEU A 104 -0.08 8.80 12.55
CA LEU A 104 -0.06 8.24 13.89
C LEU A 104 0.82 6.99 13.99
N LEU A 105 0.87 6.12 12.97
CA LEU A 105 1.68 4.89 13.05
C LEU A 105 3.19 5.17 13.08
N PRO A 106 3.74 6.10 12.28
CA PRO A 106 5.17 6.44 12.36
C PRO A 106 5.58 7.13 13.66
N LEU A 107 4.64 7.77 14.36
CA LEU A 107 4.89 8.43 15.65
C LEU A 107 5.06 7.43 16.81
N VAL A 108 4.66 6.17 16.64
CA VAL A 108 4.85 5.13 17.65
C VAL A 108 6.33 4.74 17.75
N PRO A 109 6.97 4.85 18.93
CA PRO A 109 8.36 4.43 19.13
C PRO A 109 8.55 2.96 18.72
N GLY A 110 9.53 2.69 17.86
CA GLY A 110 9.86 1.34 17.38
C GLY A 110 9.24 0.96 16.03
N TRP A 111 8.08 1.53 15.66
CA TRP A 111 7.46 1.32 14.34
C TRP A 111 8.12 2.16 13.26
N ARG A 112 8.75 3.27 13.64
CA ARG A 112 9.53 4.15 12.76
C ARG A 112 10.61 3.42 11.95
N ARG A 113 11.33 2.47 12.56
CA ARG A 113 12.39 1.71 11.87
C ARG A 113 11.83 0.64 10.93
N ARG A 114 10.53 0.35 11.00
CA ARG A 114 9.85 -0.71 10.27
C ARG A 114 8.82 -0.11 9.32
N GLY A 115 9.25 0.86 8.50
CA GLY A 115 8.38 1.58 7.56
C GLY A 115 7.56 0.64 6.65
N GLY A 116 8.11 -0.52 6.30
CA GLY A 116 7.38 -1.56 5.56
C GLY A 116 6.14 -2.10 6.27
N LEU A 117 6.15 -2.24 7.59
CA LEU A 117 4.96 -2.71 8.32
C LEU A 117 3.87 -1.65 8.41
N VAL A 118 4.26 -0.38 8.53
CA VAL A 118 3.31 0.73 8.48
C VAL A 118 2.59 0.74 7.14
N LEU A 119 3.34 0.57 6.05
CA LEU A 119 2.81 0.45 4.69
C LEU A 119 1.83 -0.72 4.54
N MET A 120 2.19 -1.89 5.10
CA MET A 120 1.30 -3.06 5.10
C MET A 120 -0.03 -2.73 5.77
N VAL A 121 0.00 -2.13 6.97
CA VAL A 121 -1.23 -1.75 7.69
C VAL A 121 -2.04 -0.73 6.90
N GLN A 122 -1.40 0.26 6.27
CA GLN A 122 -2.08 1.23 5.42
C GLN A 122 -2.78 0.56 4.24
N GLY A 123 -2.11 -0.39 3.58
CA GLY A 123 -2.70 -1.14 2.47
C GLY A 123 -3.88 -2.01 2.91
N LEU A 124 -3.75 -2.74 4.01
CA LEU A 124 -4.87 -3.51 4.58
C LEU A 124 -6.06 -2.61 4.93
N LEU A 125 -5.82 -1.44 5.53
CA LEU A 125 -6.88 -0.47 5.83
C LEU A 125 -7.54 0.07 4.55
N ALA A 126 -6.76 0.48 3.56
CA ALA A 126 -7.29 0.96 2.28
C ALA A 126 -8.14 -0.11 1.59
N THR A 127 -7.64 -1.35 1.52
CA THR A 127 -8.37 -2.50 0.97
C THR A 127 -9.65 -2.78 1.74
N ALA A 128 -9.64 -2.74 3.08
CA ALA A 128 -10.83 -2.97 3.88
C ALA A 128 -11.89 -1.86 3.72
N LEU A 129 -11.46 -0.59 3.58
CA LEU A 129 -12.37 0.54 3.40
C LEU A 129 -13.08 0.49 2.05
N VAL A 130 -12.35 0.23 0.96
CA VAL A 130 -12.95 0.08 -0.37
C VAL A 130 -13.91 -1.12 -0.38
N PHE A 131 -13.54 -2.23 0.26
CA PHE A 131 -14.42 -3.38 0.42
C PHE A 131 -15.70 -3.06 1.18
N LYS A 132 -15.60 -2.39 2.34
CA LYS A 132 -16.75 -1.99 3.16
C LYS A 132 -17.69 -1.09 2.37
N GLY A 133 -17.13 -0.19 1.58
CA GLY A 133 -17.87 0.63 0.63
C GLY A 133 -18.71 -0.16 -0.36
N TYR A 134 -18.07 -1.14 -0.98
CA TYR A 134 -18.74 -2.04 -1.92
C TYR A 134 -19.81 -2.91 -1.23
N ALA A 135 -19.51 -3.48 -0.05
CA ALA A 135 -20.46 -4.25 0.74
C ALA A 135 -21.69 -3.41 1.15
N HIS A 136 -21.47 -2.16 1.58
CA HIS A 136 -22.55 -1.24 1.89
C HIS A 136 -23.41 -0.92 0.67
N TRP A 137 -22.79 -0.72 -0.51
CA TRP A 137 -23.53 -0.52 -1.76
C TRP A 137 -24.40 -1.73 -2.14
N LEU A 138 -23.93 -2.95 -1.86
CA LEU A 138 -24.72 -4.17 -2.02
C LEU A 138 -25.82 -4.37 -0.96
N GLY A 139 -25.84 -3.54 0.09
CA GLY A 139 -26.74 -3.73 1.25
C GLY A 139 -26.32 -4.86 2.18
N ALA A 140 -25.10 -5.39 2.04
CA ALA A 140 -24.58 -6.46 2.89
C ALA A 140 -24.05 -5.88 4.21
N THR A 141 -24.73 -6.16 5.33
CA THR A 141 -24.38 -5.64 6.66
C THR A 141 -23.64 -6.64 7.55
N SER A 142 -23.61 -7.92 7.18
CA SER A 142 -22.95 -9.01 7.93
C SER A 142 -21.45 -9.16 7.64
N VAL A 143 -20.91 -8.37 6.71
CA VAL A 143 -19.55 -8.51 6.20
C VAL A 143 -18.55 -7.76 7.09
N GLY A 144 -17.46 -8.43 7.46
CA GLY A 144 -16.44 -7.88 8.33
C GLY A 144 -15.30 -7.21 7.57
N ALA A 145 -14.58 -6.31 8.25
CA ALA A 145 -13.31 -5.81 7.77
C ALA A 145 -12.20 -6.88 7.76
N TRP A 146 -12.42 -8.03 8.40
CA TRP A 146 -11.51 -9.17 8.42
C TRP A 146 -12.20 -10.40 7.85
N PRO A 147 -11.52 -11.20 7.01
CA PRO A 147 -12.10 -12.38 6.36
C PRO A 147 -12.37 -13.57 7.29
N GLY A 148 -11.83 -13.55 8.51
CA GLY A 148 -11.85 -14.63 9.48
C GLY A 148 -10.57 -14.62 10.31
N LEU A 149 -10.55 -15.26 11.48
CA LEU A 149 -9.37 -15.23 12.36
C LEU A 149 -8.18 -15.97 11.75
N GLY A 150 -8.41 -17.15 11.15
CA GLY A 150 -7.35 -17.94 10.52
C GLY A 150 -6.78 -17.25 9.28
N GLU A 151 -7.66 -16.71 8.44
CA GLU A 151 -7.30 -15.92 7.27
C GLU A 151 -6.55 -14.64 7.64
N ALA A 152 -6.97 -13.95 8.70
CA ALA A 152 -6.29 -12.76 9.20
C ALA A 152 -4.85 -13.10 9.64
N ILE A 153 -4.66 -14.19 10.39
CA ILE A 153 -3.32 -14.64 10.79
C ILE A 153 -2.47 -14.96 9.56
N ALA A 154 -3.02 -15.66 8.56
CA ALA A 154 -2.30 -15.99 7.34
C ALA A 154 -1.87 -14.74 6.56
N VAL A 155 -2.75 -13.74 6.45
CA VAL A 155 -2.45 -12.45 5.80
C VAL A 155 -1.37 -11.68 6.57
N LEU A 156 -1.42 -11.68 7.90
CA LEU A 156 -0.41 -11.02 8.72
C LEU A 156 0.95 -11.70 8.61
N VAL A 157 0.98 -13.04 8.58
CA VAL A 157 2.22 -13.81 8.36
C VAL A 157 2.77 -13.54 6.96
N LEU A 158 1.91 -13.54 5.94
CA LEU A 158 2.32 -13.23 4.56
C LEU A 158 2.88 -11.82 4.47
N GLY A 159 2.21 -10.83 5.04
CA GLY A 159 2.67 -9.45 5.03
C GLY A 159 3.98 -9.24 5.80
N TRP A 160 4.20 -10.01 6.88
CA TRP A 160 5.48 -10.05 7.57
C TRP A 160 6.59 -10.64 6.70
N LEU A 161 6.33 -11.74 5.99
CA LEU A 161 7.28 -12.35 5.07
C LEU A 161 7.61 -11.41 3.90
N ASP A 162 6.59 -10.79 3.31
CA ASP A 162 6.73 -9.80 2.25
C ASP A 162 7.59 -8.62 2.70
N TYR A 163 7.42 -8.15 3.94
CA TYR A 163 8.29 -7.13 4.54
C TYR A 163 9.75 -7.58 4.60
N LEU A 164 10.03 -8.79 5.08
CA LEU A 164 11.40 -9.32 5.16
C LEU A 164 12.05 -9.44 3.78
N VAL A 165 11.29 -9.95 2.80
CA VAL A 165 11.73 -10.10 1.41
C VAL A 165 12.01 -8.73 0.80
N GLY A 166 11.08 -7.77 0.98
CA GLY A 166 11.22 -6.40 0.49
C GLY A 166 12.45 -5.70 1.07
N GLU A 167 12.68 -5.80 2.38
CA GLU A 167 13.85 -5.18 3.03
C GLU A 167 15.17 -5.79 2.53
N HIS A 168 15.22 -7.11 2.35
CA HIS A 168 16.43 -7.77 1.86
C HIS A 168 16.69 -7.47 0.38
N ALA A 169 15.67 -7.60 -0.47
CA ALA A 169 15.77 -7.30 -1.90
C ALA A 169 16.11 -5.82 -2.15
N GLY A 170 15.55 -4.92 -1.34
CA GLY A 170 15.82 -3.49 -1.42
C GLY A 170 17.24 -3.10 -1.10
N ARG A 171 17.85 -3.71 -0.08
CA ARG A 171 19.27 -3.47 0.24
C ARG A 171 20.17 -3.94 -0.89
N LEU A 172 19.91 -5.13 -1.45
CA LEU A 172 20.66 -5.65 -2.59
C LEU A 172 20.53 -4.75 -3.82
N PHE A 173 19.30 -4.32 -4.12
CA PHE A 173 19.02 -3.43 -5.25
C PHE A 173 19.65 -2.05 -5.07
N GLY A 174 19.59 -1.49 -3.86
CA GLY A 174 20.20 -0.20 -3.55
C GLY A 174 21.72 -0.24 -3.62
N ALA A 175 22.37 -1.27 -3.09
CA ALA A 175 23.82 -1.46 -3.22
C ALA A 175 24.25 -1.57 -4.69
N TRP A 176 23.51 -2.34 -5.49
CA TRP A 176 23.75 -2.44 -6.93
C TRP A 176 23.56 -1.10 -7.66
N LEU A 177 22.57 -0.29 -7.27
CA LEU A 177 22.37 1.04 -7.82
C LEU A 177 23.50 2.00 -7.44
N ASP A 178 23.94 1.99 -6.18
CA ASP A 178 25.05 2.82 -5.70
C ASP A 178 26.35 2.51 -6.45
N GLU A 179 26.66 1.23 -6.66
CA GLU A 179 27.81 0.81 -7.47
C GLU A 179 27.74 1.32 -8.92
N ARG A 180 26.54 1.33 -9.51
CA ARG A 180 26.33 1.68 -10.93
C ARG A 180 26.17 3.17 -11.18
N CYS A 181 25.65 3.91 -10.21
CA CYS A 181 25.38 5.34 -10.30
C CYS A 181 26.45 6.20 -9.61
N HIS A 182 27.44 5.59 -8.96
CA HIS A 182 28.45 6.29 -8.14
C HIS A 182 27.80 7.26 -7.14
N SER A 183 26.70 6.82 -6.53
CA SER A 183 25.99 7.55 -5.50
C SER A 183 26.21 6.90 -4.14
N ASP A 184 26.10 7.70 -3.08
CA ASP A 184 26.07 7.19 -1.70
C ASP A 184 24.65 7.29 -1.15
N GLY A 185 24.14 6.18 -0.59
CA GLY A 185 22.94 6.16 0.24
C GLY A 185 21.63 5.73 -0.46
N LEU A 186 21.68 5.18 -1.68
CA LEU A 186 20.49 4.54 -2.27
C LEU A 186 20.18 3.21 -1.60
N ASP A 187 21.18 2.53 -1.02
CA ASP A 187 21.03 1.36 -0.15
C ASP A 187 20.05 1.57 1.03
N ALA A 188 19.98 2.79 1.57
CA ALA A 188 19.05 3.17 2.64
C ALA A 188 17.65 3.55 2.13
N LEU A 189 17.52 3.94 0.86
CA LEU A 189 16.27 4.45 0.28
C LEU A 189 15.50 3.38 -0.51
N ALA A 190 16.21 2.53 -1.27
CA ALA A 190 15.66 1.45 -2.07
C ALA A 190 14.82 0.41 -1.28
N PRO A 191 15.11 0.09 0.00
CA PRO A 191 14.26 -0.77 0.83
C PRO A 191 12.81 -0.29 0.95
N HIS A 192 12.56 1.01 0.89
CA HIS A 192 11.19 1.53 0.98
C HIS A 192 10.39 1.27 -0.30
N VAL A 193 11.01 1.44 -1.47
CA VAL A 193 10.38 1.23 -2.78
C VAL A 193 10.12 -0.25 -3.04
N THR A 194 11.08 -1.09 -2.69
CA THR A 194 10.94 -2.54 -2.82
C THR A 194 9.93 -3.11 -1.82
N ALA A 195 9.84 -2.55 -0.60
CA ALA A 195 8.79 -2.91 0.35
C ALA A 195 7.38 -2.60 -0.17
N LEU A 196 7.18 -1.50 -0.92
CA LEU A 196 5.89 -1.19 -1.56
C LEU A 196 5.47 -2.31 -2.53
N LEU A 197 6.39 -2.76 -3.38
CA LEU A 197 6.11 -3.80 -4.37
C LEU A 197 5.96 -5.18 -3.72
N ALA A 198 6.77 -5.47 -2.70
CA ALA A 198 6.71 -6.72 -1.98
C ALA A 198 5.36 -6.95 -1.30
N GLN A 199 4.59 -5.89 -0.99
CA GLN A 199 3.27 -6.00 -0.36
C GLN A 199 2.13 -6.38 -1.30
N VAL A 200 2.34 -6.28 -2.62
CA VAL A 200 1.30 -6.55 -3.63
C VAL A 200 0.64 -7.94 -3.42
N PRO A 201 1.39 -9.05 -3.22
CA PRO A 201 0.81 -10.36 -2.95
C PRO A 201 -0.08 -10.39 -1.70
N THR A 202 0.37 -9.79 -0.59
CA THR A 202 -0.44 -9.67 0.64
C THR A 202 -1.73 -8.90 0.40
N LEU A 203 -1.70 -7.77 -0.32
CA LEU A 203 -2.90 -6.98 -0.61
C LEU A 203 -3.90 -7.74 -1.49
N ILE A 204 -3.40 -8.48 -2.49
CA ILE A 204 -4.24 -9.31 -3.35
C ILE A 204 -4.86 -10.47 -2.56
N ALA A 205 -4.06 -11.17 -1.75
CA ALA A 205 -4.56 -12.26 -0.91
C ALA A 205 -5.63 -11.75 0.06
N TYR A 206 -5.37 -10.63 0.74
CA TYR A 206 -6.32 -10.02 1.66
C TYR A 206 -7.61 -9.57 0.96
N GLY A 207 -7.49 -8.83 -0.15
CA GLY A 207 -8.63 -8.42 -0.96
C GLY A 207 -9.48 -9.59 -1.43
N TYR A 208 -8.84 -10.66 -1.90
CA TYR A 208 -9.51 -11.87 -2.35
C TYR A 208 -10.29 -12.55 -1.22
N LEU A 209 -9.68 -12.65 -0.04
CA LEU A 209 -10.32 -13.24 1.14
C LEU A 209 -11.50 -12.38 1.62
N LEU A 210 -11.40 -11.05 1.55
CA LEU A 210 -12.55 -10.17 1.81
C LEU A 210 -13.67 -10.41 0.79
N GLY A 211 -13.35 -10.45 -0.50
CA GLY A 211 -14.30 -10.70 -1.57
C GLY A 211 -15.07 -12.02 -1.42
N ARG A 212 -14.42 -13.06 -0.88
CA ARG A 212 -15.08 -14.33 -0.58
C ARG A 212 -16.22 -14.20 0.44
N GLN A 213 -16.18 -13.23 1.35
CA GLN A 213 -17.27 -13.03 2.31
C GLN A 213 -18.59 -12.60 1.63
N LEU A 214 -18.52 -12.02 0.42
CA LEU A 214 -19.70 -11.63 -0.37
C LEU A 214 -20.24 -12.75 -1.25
N ALA A 215 -19.49 -13.84 -1.39
CA ALA A 215 -19.87 -15.00 -2.21
C ALA A 215 -20.57 -16.10 -1.39
N VAL A 216 -20.84 -15.85 -0.11
CA VAL A 216 -21.52 -16.75 0.83
C VAL A 216 -23.01 -16.41 0.89
#